data_AF-A0A8B7DXK5-F1
#
_entry.id   AF-A0A8B7DXK5-F1
#
_cell.length_a   1.000
_cell.length_b   1.000
_cell.length_c   1.000
_cell.angle_alpha   90.00
_cell.angle_beta   90.00
_cell.angle_gamma   90.00
#
_symmetry.space_group_name_H-M   'P 1'
#
loop_
_entity.id
_entity.type
_entity.pdbx_description
1 polymer ?
#
loop_
_entity_poly.entity_id
_entity_poly.type
_entity_poly.pdbx_seq_one_letter_code
_entity_poly.pdbx_strand_id
1 'polypeptide(L)'
;MRSIAAFLLFFAVANAKTVHQSLSKRSPQACSADCPAVCAPACLQVCCMAPPPPPPPPPPPPPPPPPPPPPPPPAPLPGNPGPPGRPGPPGGPGPMGPPGPPGPPGPPGNPGQGGLPGQPAPPPPPCPPICPVQCIPTCPQYCCPAKKK
;
A
#
# COMPACT_ATOMS: atom_id res chain seq x y z
N MET A 1 -3.21 64.71 -23.48
CA MET A 1 -3.24 64.28 -22.05
C MET A 1 -4.11 63.05 -21.81
N ARG A 2 -5.36 62.97 -22.32
CA ARG A 2 -6.24 61.80 -22.15
C ARG A 2 -5.68 60.48 -22.68
N SER A 3 -4.99 60.50 -23.83
CA SER A 3 -4.40 59.29 -24.41
C SER A 3 -3.23 58.73 -23.59
N ILE A 4 -2.42 59.59 -22.95
CA ILE A 4 -1.29 59.15 -22.12
C ILE A 4 -1.80 58.44 -20.86
N ALA A 5 -2.85 58.98 -20.22
CA ALA A 5 -3.48 58.35 -19.06
C ALA A 5 -4.06 56.96 -19.40
N ALA A 6 -4.69 56.81 -20.57
CA ALA A 6 -5.21 55.53 -21.04
C ALA A 6 -4.09 54.51 -21.30
N PHE A 7 -2.98 54.94 -21.90
CA PHE A 7 -1.81 54.09 -22.13
C PHE A 7 -1.16 53.64 -20.82
N LEU A 8 -1.01 54.53 -19.84
CA LEU A 8 -0.46 54.19 -18.52
C LEU A 8 -1.38 53.23 -17.75
N LEU A 9 -2.71 53.44 -17.81
CA LEU A 9 -3.67 52.54 -17.19
C LEU A 9 -3.65 51.16 -17.84
N PHE A 10 -3.56 51.09 -19.18
CA PHE A 10 -3.48 49.83 -19.91
C PHE A 10 -2.17 49.09 -19.59
N PHE A 11 -1.03 49.79 -19.55
CA PHE A 11 0.23 49.20 -19.11
C PHE A 11 0.15 48.69 -17.67
N ALA A 12 -0.45 49.46 -16.74
CA ALA A 12 -0.61 49.04 -15.35
C ALA A 12 -1.47 47.77 -15.23
N VAL A 13 -2.60 47.71 -15.95
CA VAL A 13 -3.51 46.55 -15.94
C VAL A 13 -2.87 45.33 -16.63
N ALA A 14 -2.12 45.53 -17.73
CA ALA A 14 -1.38 44.47 -18.40
C ALA A 14 -0.30 43.86 -17.49
N ASN A 15 0.46 44.69 -16.78
CA ASN A 15 1.46 44.22 -15.82
C ASN A 15 0.83 43.51 -14.61
N ALA A 16 -0.32 43.97 -14.10
CA ALA A 16 -1.03 43.30 -13.01
C ALA A 16 -1.49 41.87 -13.40
N LYS A 17 -1.93 41.67 -14.65
CA LYS A 17 -2.33 40.35 -15.18
C LYS A 17 -1.13 39.40 -15.32
N THR A 18 0.03 39.92 -15.70
CA THR A 18 1.29 39.15 -15.79
C THR A 18 1.80 38.71 -14.42
N VAL A 19 1.69 39.55 -13.38
CA VAL A 19 2.13 39.21 -12.01
C VAL A 19 1.23 38.15 -11.37
N HIS A 20 -0.10 38.22 -11.57
CA HIS A 20 -1.03 37.20 -11.07
C HIS A 20 -0.82 35.83 -11.72
N GLN A 21 -0.44 35.80 -13.01
CA GLN A 21 -0.12 34.55 -13.72
C GLN A 21 1.23 33.97 -13.28
N SER A 22 2.18 34.82 -12.88
CA SER A 22 3.49 34.40 -12.34
C SER A 22 3.37 33.79 -10.93
N LEU A 23 2.50 34.33 -10.07
CA LEU A 23 2.22 33.76 -8.74
C LEU A 23 1.34 32.51 -8.76
N SER A 24 0.52 32.32 -9.81
CA SER A 24 -0.35 31.14 -9.97
C SER A 24 0.33 29.97 -10.68
N LYS A 25 1.53 30.16 -11.24
CA LYS A 25 2.40 29.05 -11.66
C LYS A 25 3.32 28.69 -10.50
N ARG A 26 2.76 28.05 -9.46
CA ARG A 26 3.55 27.07 -8.70
C ARG A 26 4.03 26.07 -9.74
N SER A 27 5.30 26.17 -10.10
CA SER A 27 5.92 25.15 -10.94
C SER A 27 5.69 23.79 -10.27
N PRO A 28 5.12 22.80 -10.97
CA PRO A 28 4.93 21.46 -10.41
C PRO A 28 6.25 20.76 -10.07
N GLN A 29 7.41 21.37 -10.35
CA GLN A 29 8.74 20.79 -10.14
C GLN A 29 9.29 20.98 -8.72
N ALA A 30 8.44 21.21 -7.71
CA ALA A 30 8.88 21.26 -6.32
C ALA A 30 9.14 19.86 -5.72
N CYS A 31 8.49 18.81 -6.26
CA CYS A 31 8.72 17.41 -5.88
C CYS A 31 8.93 16.56 -7.15
N SER A 32 9.84 15.59 -7.09
CA SER A 32 10.16 14.66 -8.19
C SER A 32 9.28 13.39 -8.22
N ALA A 33 8.33 13.25 -7.28
CA ALA A 33 7.45 12.09 -7.14
C ALA A 33 5.99 12.53 -6.83
N ASP A 34 5.04 11.63 -7.12
CA ASP A 34 3.59 11.78 -6.89
C ASP A 34 3.26 12.46 -5.55
N CYS A 35 2.53 13.57 -5.61
CA CYS A 35 2.03 14.28 -4.44
C CYS A 35 0.72 13.59 -3.98
N PRO A 36 0.60 13.13 -2.72
CA PRO A 36 -0.63 12.47 -2.26
C PRO A 36 -1.82 13.43 -2.35
N ALA A 37 -3.01 12.89 -2.67
CA ALA A 37 -4.24 13.68 -2.87
C ALA A 37 -4.58 14.60 -1.69
N VAL A 38 -4.10 14.27 -0.50
CA VAL A 38 -4.26 15.05 0.74
C VAL A 38 -3.51 16.40 0.69
N CYS A 39 -2.45 16.53 -0.11
CA CYS A 39 -1.62 17.74 -0.20
C CYS A 39 -1.86 18.59 -1.47
N ALA A 40 -2.79 18.18 -2.36
CA ALA A 40 -3.21 19.00 -3.49
C ALA A 40 -4.12 20.15 -3.02
N PRO A 41 -4.09 21.37 -3.63
CA PRO A 41 -3.31 21.80 -4.79
C PRO A 41 -1.99 22.51 -4.43
N ALA A 42 -1.63 22.58 -3.15
CA ALA A 42 -0.52 23.40 -2.69
C ALA A 42 0.85 22.70 -2.80
N CYS A 43 0.93 21.36 -2.64
CA CYS A 43 2.18 20.58 -2.57
C CYS A 43 3.33 21.37 -1.91
N LEU A 44 3.16 21.66 -0.61
CA LEU A 44 4.17 22.34 0.18
C LEU A 44 5.40 21.44 0.35
N GLN A 45 6.59 22.02 0.49
CA GLN A 45 7.87 21.28 0.62
C GLN A 45 7.86 20.20 1.73
N VAL A 46 7.05 20.37 2.79
CA VAL A 46 6.87 19.37 3.86
C VAL A 46 6.13 18.09 3.39
N CYS A 47 5.35 18.18 2.32
CA CYS A 47 4.66 17.03 1.72
C CYS A 47 5.50 16.32 0.65
N CYS A 48 6.67 16.84 0.26
CA CYS A 48 7.57 16.11 -0.63
C CYS A 48 8.20 14.98 0.18
N MET A 49 7.63 13.77 0.10
CA MET A 49 8.33 12.59 0.58
C MET A 49 9.57 12.40 -0.30
N ALA A 50 10.75 12.37 0.31
CA ALA A 50 11.96 12.00 -0.42
C ALA A 50 11.72 10.64 -1.09
N PRO A 51 12.17 10.44 -2.35
CA PRO A 51 12.08 9.13 -2.96
C PRO A 51 12.72 8.09 -2.03
N PRO A 52 12.14 6.88 -1.91
CA PRO A 52 12.73 5.84 -1.09
C PRO A 52 14.20 5.64 -1.53
N PRO A 53 15.10 5.33 -0.58
CA PRO A 53 16.49 5.05 -0.95
C PRO A 53 16.52 3.93 -2.01
N PRO A 54 17.46 3.98 -2.97
CA PRO A 54 17.59 2.91 -3.94
C PRO A 54 17.79 1.58 -3.20
N PRO A 55 17.28 0.45 -3.74
CA PRO A 55 17.52 -0.85 -3.15
C PRO A 55 19.03 -1.09 -3.05
N PRO A 56 19.49 -1.83 -2.02
CA PRO A 56 20.90 -2.20 -1.92
C PRO A 56 21.33 -2.96 -3.19
N PRO A 57 22.60 -2.83 -3.63
CA PRO A 57 23.09 -3.60 -4.75
C PRO A 57 22.93 -5.10 -4.47
N PRO A 58 22.70 -5.93 -5.51
CA PRO A 58 22.63 -7.37 -5.33
C PRO A 58 23.96 -7.88 -4.73
N PRO A 59 23.92 -8.95 -3.91
CA PRO A 59 25.14 -9.56 -3.41
C PRO A 59 26.03 -10.03 -4.57
N PRO A 60 27.36 -10.05 -4.40
CA PRO A 60 28.25 -10.59 -5.40
C PRO A 60 27.91 -12.05 -5.70
N PRO A 61 28.14 -12.53 -6.94
CA PRO A 61 27.95 -13.92 -7.26
C PRO A 61 28.84 -14.82 -6.38
N PRO A 62 28.41 -16.04 -6.07
CA PRO A 62 29.23 -16.98 -5.33
C PRO A 62 30.53 -17.28 -6.10
N PRO A 63 31.64 -17.60 -5.40
CA PRO A 63 32.87 -18.00 -6.06
C PRO A 63 32.65 -19.26 -6.92
N PRO A 64 33.41 -19.43 -8.01
CA PRO A 64 33.32 -20.63 -8.83
C PRO A 64 33.67 -21.88 -8.00
N PRO A 65 33.11 -23.05 -8.34
CA PRO A 65 33.47 -24.30 -7.68
C PRO A 65 34.96 -24.61 -7.88
N PRO A 66 35.60 -25.30 -6.93
CA PRO A 66 36.98 -25.73 -7.08
C PRO A 66 37.11 -26.67 -8.28
N PRO A 67 38.28 -26.68 -8.96
CA PRO A 67 38.53 -27.58 -10.07
C PRO A 67 38.43 -29.06 -9.61
N PRO A 68 38.03 -29.97 -10.51
CA PRO A 68 38.00 -31.39 -10.19
C PRO A 68 39.41 -31.91 -9.84
N PRO A 69 39.51 -32.94 -8.98
CA PRO A 69 40.79 -33.56 -8.69
C PRO A 69 41.42 -34.15 -9.96
N PRO A 70 42.75 -34.21 -10.05
CA PRO A 70 43.42 -34.82 -11.20
C PRO A 70 43.03 -36.30 -11.32
N PRO A 71 42.98 -36.83 -12.56
CA PRO A 71 42.70 -38.24 -12.76
C PRO A 71 43.79 -39.11 -12.09
N PRO A 72 43.42 -40.31 -11.60
CA PRO A 72 44.39 -41.24 -11.05
C PRO A 72 45.43 -41.64 -12.11
N PRO A 73 46.68 -41.94 -11.71
CA PRO A 73 47.71 -42.37 -12.64
C PRO A 73 47.30 -43.66 -13.35
N PRO A 74 47.73 -43.86 -14.61
CA PRO A 74 47.46 -45.09 -15.34
C PRO A 74 47.97 -46.32 -14.58
N ALA A 75 47.16 -47.37 -14.51
CA ALA A 75 47.59 -48.65 -13.96
C ALA A 75 48.72 -49.25 -14.82
N PRO A 76 49.73 -49.92 -14.23
CA PRO A 76 50.73 -50.65 -14.98
C PRO A 76 50.09 -51.86 -15.69
N LEU A 77 50.47 -52.10 -16.95
CA LEU A 77 49.96 -53.17 -17.82
C LEU A 77 50.55 -54.55 -17.45
N PRO A 78 49.72 -55.58 -17.17
CA PRO A 78 50.17 -56.99 -17.12
C PRO A 78 49.63 -57.83 -18.31
N GLY A 79 50.40 -58.84 -18.74
CA GLY A 79 50.19 -59.60 -19.99
C GLY A 79 49.39 -60.91 -19.91
N ASN A 80 49.24 -61.54 -21.09
CA ASN A 80 48.52 -62.79 -21.45
C ASN A 80 47.00 -62.87 -21.17
N PRO A 81 46.23 -63.69 -21.93
CA PRO A 81 44.77 -63.65 -21.89
C PRO A 81 44.18 -64.06 -20.53
N GLY A 82 43.25 -63.25 -20.04
CA GLY A 82 42.69 -63.39 -18.69
C GLY A 82 41.56 -64.42 -18.57
N PRO A 83 41.28 -64.89 -17.33
CA PRO A 83 40.13 -65.74 -17.02
C PRO A 83 38.79 -65.04 -17.35
N PRO A 84 37.67 -65.79 -17.43
CA PRO A 84 36.35 -65.20 -17.67
C PRO A 84 36.10 -63.98 -16.79
N GLY A 85 35.53 -62.93 -17.38
CA GLY A 85 35.24 -61.70 -16.68
C GLY A 85 34.41 -61.96 -15.42
N ARG A 86 34.74 -61.28 -14.32
CA ARG A 86 33.93 -61.34 -13.10
C ARG A 86 32.51 -60.88 -13.42
N PRO A 87 31.47 -61.42 -12.75
CA PRO A 87 30.13 -60.88 -12.85
C PRO A 87 30.17 -59.37 -12.69
N GLY A 88 29.37 -58.66 -13.51
CA GLY A 88 29.28 -57.21 -13.42
C GLY A 88 28.89 -56.77 -12.00
N PRO A 89 29.28 -55.56 -11.58
CA PRO A 89 28.82 -55.03 -10.31
C PRO A 89 27.28 -55.00 -10.30
N PRO A 90 26.62 -55.18 -9.13
CA PRO A 90 25.20 -54.95 -8.99
C PRO A 90 24.81 -53.60 -9.59
N GLY A 91 23.64 -53.53 -10.23
CA GLY A 91 23.11 -52.26 -10.71
C GLY A 91 23.06 -51.24 -9.59
N GLY A 92 23.26 -49.97 -9.92
CA GLY A 92 23.09 -48.89 -8.95
C GLY A 92 21.68 -48.90 -8.35
N PRO A 93 21.49 -48.32 -7.14
CA PRO A 93 20.15 -48.08 -6.61
C PRO A 93 19.28 -47.38 -7.65
N GLY A 94 17.99 -47.75 -7.70
CA GLY A 94 17.03 -47.06 -8.55
C GLY A 94 16.97 -45.56 -8.23
N PRO A 95 16.49 -44.72 -9.17
CA PRO A 95 16.30 -43.30 -8.89
C PRO A 95 15.36 -43.12 -7.69
N MET A 96 15.59 -42.08 -6.91
CA MET A 96 14.63 -41.67 -5.87
C MET A 96 13.26 -41.45 -6.51
N GLY A 97 12.20 -41.89 -5.82
CA GLY A 97 10.84 -41.65 -6.26
C GLY A 97 10.55 -40.15 -6.41
N PRO A 98 9.51 -39.77 -7.18
CA PRO A 98 9.11 -38.38 -7.28
C PRO A 98 8.70 -37.84 -5.89
N PRO A 99 8.83 -36.53 -5.64
CA PRO A 99 8.27 -35.89 -4.45
C PRO A 99 6.77 -36.21 -4.30
N GLY A 100 6.30 -36.29 -3.05
CA GLY A 100 4.87 -36.45 -2.78
C GLY A 100 4.03 -35.26 -3.29
N PRO A 101 2.71 -35.45 -3.46
CA PRO A 101 1.82 -34.35 -3.82
C PRO A 101 1.80 -33.26 -2.73
N PRO A 102 1.46 -32.01 -3.06
CA PRO A 102 1.22 -30.97 -2.07
C PRO A 102 0.16 -31.41 -1.03
N GLY A 103 0.28 -30.90 0.20
CA GLY A 103 -0.73 -31.12 1.23
C GLY A 103 -2.09 -30.47 0.87
N PRO A 104 -3.18 -30.89 1.52
CA PRO A 104 -4.48 -30.26 1.33
C PRO A 104 -4.48 -28.80 1.81
N PRO A 105 -5.40 -27.95 1.30
CA PRO A 105 -5.60 -26.59 1.83
C PRO A 105 -5.88 -26.61 3.34
N GLY A 106 -5.48 -25.54 4.03
CA GLY A 106 -5.82 -25.36 5.44
C GLY A 106 -7.32 -25.19 5.68
N PRO A 107 -7.80 -25.36 6.93
CA PRO A 107 -9.20 -25.12 7.27
C PRO A 107 -9.57 -23.63 7.09
N PRO A 108 -10.86 -23.32 6.86
CA PRO A 108 -11.34 -21.94 6.85
C PRO A 108 -10.98 -21.18 8.14
N GLY A 109 -10.80 -19.87 8.03
CA GLY A 109 -10.59 -19.01 9.20
C GLY A 109 -11.81 -18.97 10.12
N ASN A 110 -11.59 -18.59 11.38
CA ASN A 110 -12.67 -18.39 12.34
C ASN A 110 -13.60 -17.25 11.89
N PRO A 111 -14.90 -17.30 12.23
CA PRO A 111 -15.80 -16.16 12.02
C PRO A 111 -15.24 -14.88 12.64
N GLY A 112 -15.52 -13.74 12.01
CA GLY A 112 -15.18 -12.43 12.56
C GLY A 112 -15.87 -12.17 13.91
N GLN A 113 -15.29 -11.29 14.72
CA GLN A 113 -15.96 -10.82 15.94
C GLN A 113 -17.26 -10.11 15.59
N GLY A 114 -18.28 -10.28 16.44
CA GLY A 114 -19.53 -9.54 16.30
C GLY A 114 -19.29 -8.03 16.33
N GLY A 115 -20.17 -7.27 15.68
CA GLY A 115 -20.13 -5.82 15.74
C GLY A 115 -20.33 -5.29 17.16
N LEU A 116 -19.84 -4.08 17.42
CA LEU A 116 -20.10 -3.40 18.69
C LEU A 116 -21.61 -3.10 18.83
N PRO A 117 -22.14 -3.10 20.07
CA PRO A 117 -23.50 -2.63 20.32
C PRO A 117 -23.75 -1.24 19.72
N GLY A 118 -24.98 -1.00 19.25
CA GLY A 118 -25.38 0.31 18.77
C GLY A 118 -25.28 1.38 19.87
N GLN A 119 -25.04 2.63 19.47
CA GLN A 119 -25.04 3.75 20.41
C GLN A 119 -26.45 3.94 21.01
N PRO A 120 -26.56 4.41 22.27
CA PRO A 120 -27.85 4.77 22.85
C PRO A 120 -28.61 5.78 22.00
N ALA A 121 -29.95 5.72 22.03
CA ALA A 121 -30.78 6.72 21.38
C ALA A 121 -30.55 8.11 22.00
N PRO A 122 -30.59 9.19 21.19
CA PRO A 122 -30.55 10.54 21.71
C PRO A 122 -31.73 10.80 22.66
N PRO A 123 -31.58 11.69 23.65
CA PRO A 123 -32.68 12.05 24.54
C PRO A 123 -33.86 12.67 23.77
N PRO A 124 -35.09 12.57 24.29
CA PRO A 124 -36.25 13.20 23.66
C PRO A 124 -36.07 14.73 23.60
N PRO A 125 -36.64 15.40 22.58
CA PRO A 125 -36.55 16.84 22.48
C PRO A 125 -37.27 17.52 23.66
N PRO A 126 -36.81 18.70 24.08
CA PRO A 126 -37.41 19.45 25.19
C PRO A 126 -38.88 19.78 24.88
N CYS A 127 -39.69 19.82 25.93
CA CYS A 127 -41.11 20.12 25.80
C CYS A 127 -41.35 21.59 25.38
N PRO A 128 -42.30 21.86 24.47
CA PRO A 128 -42.76 23.21 24.22
C PRO A 128 -43.30 23.84 25.52
N PRO A 129 -43.05 25.13 25.78
CA PRO A 129 -43.42 25.77 27.05
C PRO A 129 -44.93 25.80 27.32
N ILE A 130 -45.76 25.68 26.27
CA ILE A 130 -47.22 25.59 26.40
C ILE A 130 -47.69 24.25 26.95
N CYS A 131 -46.97 23.16 26.69
CA CYS A 131 -47.42 21.80 27.02
C CYS A 131 -47.51 21.47 28.52
N PRO A 132 -46.60 21.93 29.40
CA PRO A 132 -46.73 21.68 30.84
C PRO A 132 -47.88 22.48 31.49
N VAL A 133 -48.31 23.59 30.90
CA VAL A 133 -49.38 24.45 31.44
C VAL A 133 -50.74 24.21 30.78
N GLN A 134 -50.75 23.87 29.49
CA GLN A 134 -51.93 23.65 28.66
C GLN A 134 -51.70 22.44 27.76
N CYS A 135 -52.11 21.26 28.22
CA CYS A 135 -52.04 20.04 27.41
C CYS A 135 -53.07 20.09 26.28
N ILE A 136 -52.61 20.51 25.10
CA ILE A 136 -53.38 20.53 23.84
C ILE A 136 -53.03 19.31 22.97
N PRO A 137 -53.86 18.91 22.00
CA PRO A 137 -53.62 17.72 21.17
C PRO A 137 -52.31 17.72 20.36
N THR A 138 -51.67 18.87 20.17
CA THR A 138 -50.38 19.00 19.49
C THR A 138 -49.17 18.75 20.41
N CYS A 139 -49.37 18.65 21.72
CA CYS A 139 -48.30 18.35 22.66
C CYS A 139 -47.90 16.87 22.60
N PRO A 140 -46.60 16.56 22.58
CA PRO A 140 -46.15 15.19 22.75
C PRO A 140 -46.69 14.59 24.05
N GLN A 141 -47.14 13.34 24.01
CA GLN A 141 -47.75 12.68 25.19
C GLN A 141 -46.84 12.70 26.42
N TYR A 142 -45.52 12.60 26.22
CA TYR A 142 -44.53 12.63 27.29
C TYR A 142 -44.40 14.00 27.98
N CYS A 143 -44.96 15.07 27.39
CA CYS A 143 -44.91 16.43 27.94
C CYS A 143 -46.16 16.82 28.74
N CYS A 144 -47.23 16.03 28.69
CA CYS A 144 -48.46 16.35 29.40
C CYS A 144 -48.42 15.80 30.83
N PRO A 145 -48.82 16.59 31.85
CA PRO A 145 -48.94 16.08 33.20
C PRO A 145 -50.01 14.99 33.20
N ALA A 146 -49.60 13.75 33.51
CA ALA A 146 -50.53 12.65 33.71
C ALA A 146 -51.55 13.10 34.75
N LYS A 147 -52.84 13.17 34.38
CA LYS A 147 -53.91 13.56 35.30
C LYS A 147 -53.86 12.63 36.50
N LYS A 148 -53.42 13.14 37.66
CA LYS A 148 -53.66 12.46 38.93
C LYS A 148 -55.18 12.40 39.10
N LYS A 149 -55.71 11.19 39.20
CA LYS A 149 -57.13 10.92 39.46
C LYS A 149 -57.59 11.61 40.74
#